data_AF-E9DQM8-F1
#
_entry.id   AF-E9DQM8-F1
#
_cell.length_a   1.000
_cell.length_b   1.000
_cell.length_c   1.000
_cell.angle_alpha   90.00
_cell.angle_beta   90.00
_cell.angle_gamma   90.00
#
_symmetry.space_group_name_H-M   'P 1'
#
loop_
_entity.id
_entity.type
_entity.pdbx_description
1 polymer ?
#
loop_
_entity_poly.entity_id
_entity_poly.type
_entity_poly.pdbx_seq_one_letter_code
_entity_poly.pdbx_strand_id
1 'polypeptide(L)'
;MELAKFNIIQSDEQYIFTYIDTKGNVNSPLHADYLNNKMKSVERRHKELTHATPHKLRHTGATLAKQFGTSLEDISEALTHSDTLTTKTYVNTSNVIPMAVGEIAYRNLKK
;
A
#
# COMPACT_ATOMS: atom_id res chain seq x y z
N MET A 1 23.33 -12.74 14.52
CA MET A 1 23.90 -12.55 15.88
C MET A 1 23.50 -11.23 16.56
N GLU A 2 22.58 -10.43 16.00
CA GLU A 2 22.11 -9.18 16.66
C GLU A 2 20.95 -9.43 17.63
N LEU A 3 20.00 -10.31 17.27
CA LEU A 3 18.83 -10.67 18.08
C LEU A 3 19.17 -11.45 19.37
N ALA A 4 20.25 -12.23 19.35
CA ALA A 4 20.73 -12.96 20.53
C ALA A 4 21.11 -12.02 21.70
N LYS A 5 21.50 -10.76 21.41
CA LYS A 5 21.78 -9.74 22.43
C LYS A 5 20.53 -9.33 23.22
N PHE A 6 19.35 -9.56 22.64
CA PHE A 6 18.06 -9.28 23.25
C PHE A 6 17.37 -10.55 23.76
N ASN A 7 18.09 -11.68 23.80
CA ASN A 7 17.56 -12.98 24.19
C ASN A 7 16.38 -13.43 23.32
N ILE A 8 16.33 -12.96 22.07
CA ILE A 8 15.31 -13.34 21.09
C ILE A 8 15.80 -14.62 20.39
N ILE A 9 15.12 -15.73 20.69
CA ILE A 9 15.34 -17.02 20.05
C ILE A 9 14.53 -17.03 18.75
N GLN A 10 15.19 -17.28 17.62
CA GLN A 10 14.48 -17.48 16.36
C GLN A 10 13.86 -18.87 16.32
N SER A 11 12.58 -18.91 16.02
CA SER A 11 11.80 -20.14 15.86
C SER A 11 10.82 -19.98 14.71
N ASP A 12 10.32 -21.08 14.16
CA ASP A 12 9.30 -21.05 13.10
C ASP A 12 7.98 -20.38 13.54
N GLU A 13 7.75 -20.30 14.85
CA GLU A 13 6.61 -19.61 15.47
C GLU A 13 6.86 -18.11 15.75
N GLN A 14 8.01 -17.57 15.36
CA GLN A 14 8.33 -16.16 15.61
C GLN A 14 7.57 -15.25 14.65
N TYR A 15 6.84 -14.26 15.19
CA TYR A 15 6.21 -13.24 14.35
C TYR A 15 7.27 -12.28 13.79
N ILE A 16 7.05 -11.79 12.56
CA ILE A 16 7.92 -10.80 11.92
C ILE A 16 7.87 -9.46 12.67
N PHE A 17 6.68 -9.08 13.16
CA PHE A 17 6.47 -7.86 13.94
C PHE A 17 6.00 -8.22 15.34
N THR A 18 6.89 -8.05 16.31
CA THR A 18 6.65 -8.35 17.72
C THR A 18 6.86 -7.12 18.59
N TYR A 19 6.41 -7.22 19.83
CA TYR A 19 6.84 -6.32 20.91
C TYR A 19 7.02 -7.11 22.20
N ILE A 20 7.76 -6.53 23.15
CA ILE A 20 7.87 -7.06 24.51
C ILE A 20 6.66 -6.58 25.28
N ASP A 21 5.82 -7.51 25.75
CA ASP A 21 4.63 -7.13 26.51
C ASP A 21 4.96 -6.72 27.96
N THR A 22 3.94 -6.27 28.70
CA THR A 22 4.11 -5.82 30.09
C THR A 22 4.51 -6.94 31.05
N LYS A 23 4.43 -8.21 30.62
CA LYS A 23 4.85 -9.39 31.38
C LYS A 23 6.27 -9.85 30.99
N GLY A 24 6.90 -9.21 29.99
CA GLY A 24 8.24 -9.53 29.52
C GLY A 24 8.30 -10.59 28.41
N ASN A 25 7.18 -10.99 27.81
CA ASN A 25 7.19 -11.98 26.73
C ASN A 25 7.75 -11.37 25.44
N VAL A 26 8.71 -12.05 24.81
CA VAL A 26 9.55 -11.50 23.72
C VAL A 26 9.02 -11.78 22.29
N ASN A 27 7.82 -12.38 22.15
CA ASN A 27 7.20 -12.75 20.87
C ASN A 27 5.70 -12.42 20.83
N SER A 28 5.28 -11.33 21.48
CA SER A 28 3.85 -10.95 21.47
C SER A 28 3.48 -10.31 20.14
N PRO A 29 2.35 -10.70 19.51
CA PRO A 29 1.96 -10.21 18.19
C PRO A 29 1.61 -8.73 18.26
N LEU A 30 2.13 -7.95 17.31
CA LEU A 30 1.84 -6.52 17.25
C LEU A 30 0.34 -6.25 17.10
N HIS A 31 -0.21 -5.38 17.95
CA HIS A 31 -1.62 -5.01 17.88
C HIS A 31 -1.97 -4.32 16.55
N ALA A 32 -3.14 -4.63 15.97
CA ALA A 32 -3.58 -4.09 14.69
C ALA A 32 -3.60 -2.54 14.67
N ASP A 33 -4.05 -1.91 15.76
CA ASP A 33 -4.06 -0.45 15.88
C ASP A 33 -2.69 0.21 16.00
N TYR A 34 -1.62 -0.57 16.18
CA TYR A 34 -0.28 -0.01 16.27
C TYR A 34 0.03 0.86 15.05
N LEU A 35 -0.30 0.37 13.85
CA LEU A 35 -0.03 1.09 12.61
C LEU A 35 -0.84 2.39 12.54
N ASN A 36 -2.13 2.36 12.94
CA ASN A 36 -2.97 3.55 13.03
C ASN A 36 -2.36 4.60 13.99
N ASN A 37 -1.85 4.15 15.14
CA ASN A 37 -1.20 5.02 16.12
C ASN A 37 0.11 5.61 15.59
N LYS A 38 0.89 4.85 14.81
CA LYS A 38 2.09 5.38 14.15
C LYS A 38 1.73 6.41 13.08
N MET A 39 0.68 6.21 12.29
CA MET A 39 0.18 7.21 11.35
C MET A 39 -0.21 8.52 12.05
N LYS A 40 -0.96 8.44 13.16
CA LYS A 40 -1.30 9.62 14.00
C LYS A 40 -0.06 10.33 14.54
N SER A 41 0.97 9.57 14.93
CA SER A 41 2.23 10.13 15.41
C SER A 41 3.01 10.89 14.32
N VAL A 42 2.97 10.41 13.07
CA VAL A 42 3.54 11.11 11.91
C VAL A 42 2.78 12.40 11.65
N GLU A 43 1.45 12.34 11.56
CA GLU A 43 0.58 13.51 11.36
C GLU A 43 0.71 14.56 12.46
N ARG A 44 1.00 14.16 13.71
CA ARG A 44 1.26 15.10 14.80
C ARG A 44 2.58 15.87 14.61
N ARG A 45 3.61 15.22 14.05
CA ARG A 45 4.94 15.80 13.84
C ARG A 45 5.05 16.59 12.53
N HIS A 46 4.20 16.26 11.56
CA HIS A 46 4.23 16.81 10.21
C HIS A 46 2.84 17.30 9.82
N LYS A 47 2.49 18.51 10.27
CA LYS A 47 1.16 19.10 10.09
C LYS A 47 0.90 19.57 8.66
N GLU A 48 1.95 19.74 7.89
CA GLU A 48 1.95 20.04 6.46
C GLU A 48 1.48 18.86 5.59
N LEU A 49 1.58 17.62 6.11
CA LEU A 49 1.16 16.44 5.37
C LEU A 49 -0.36 16.27 5.40
N THR A 50 -0.91 15.80 4.28
CA THR A 50 -2.33 15.45 4.20
C THR A 50 -2.62 14.23 5.08
N HIS A 51 -3.78 14.23 5.73
CA HIS A 51 -4.23 13.12 6.57
C HIS A 51 -4.21 11.79 5.80
N ALA A 52 -3.44 10.83 6.32
CA ALA A 52 -3.23 9.52 5.72
C ALA A 52 -3.54 8.40 6.72
N THR A 53 -4.09 7.31 6.20
CA THR A 53 -4.35 6.06 6.94
C THR A 53 -3.62 4.92 6.25
N PRO A 54 -3.42 3.76 6.92
CA PRO A 54 -2.80 2.61 6.28
C PRO A 54 -3.52 2.18 5.00
N HIS A 55 -4.85 2.26 5.00
CA HIS A 55 -5.67 1.97 3.82
C HIS A 55 -5.42 2.96 2.67
N LYS A 56 -5.28 4.27 2.95
CA LYS A 56 -4.90 5.26 1.94
C LYS A 56 -3.51 4.98 1.34
N LEU A 57 -2.55 4.56 2.16
CA LEU A 57 -1.22 4.17 1.67
C LEU A 57 -1.28 2.94 0.76
N ARG A 58 -2.14 1.96 1.08
CA ARG A 58 -2.42 0.82 0.20
C ARG A 58 -2.99 1.28 -1.15
N HIS A 59 -3.92 2.24 -1.15
CA HIS A 59 -4.41 2.86 -2.38
C HIS A 59 -3.28 3.49 -3.19
N THR A 60 -2.47 4.35 -2.56
CA THR A 60 -1.33 5.00 -3.24
C THR A 60 -0.36 4.00 -3.85
N GLY A 61 -0.06 2.89 -3.15
CA GLY A 61 0.79 1.82 -3.68
C GLY A 61 0.22 1.19 -4.96
N ALA A 62 -1.09 0.92 -4.97
CA ALA A 62 -1.79 0.39 -6.15
C ALA A 62 -1.78 1.39 -7.33
N THR A 63 -2.05 2.66 -7.06
CA THR A 63 -2.02 3.73 -8.07
C THR A 63 -0.62 3.87 -8.68
N LEU A 64 0.42 3.90 -7.86
CA LEU A 64 1.81 4.00 -8.32
C LEU A 64 2.19 2.79 -9.18
N ALA A 65 1.90 1.57 -8.72
CA ALA A 65 2.15 0.35 -9.50
C ALA A 65 1.49 0.43 -10.89
N LYS A 66 0.24 0.91 -10.97
CA LYS A 66 -0.45 1.09 -12.25
C LYS A 66 0.22 2.14 -13.13
N GLN A 67 0.65 3.26 -12.56
CA GLN A 67 1.36 4.32 -13.28
C GLN A 67 2.70 3.83 -13.85
N PHE A 68 3.38 2.93 -13.15
CA PHE A 68 4.62 2.29 -13.61
C PHE A 68 4.39 1.08 -14.53
N GLY A 69 3.16 0.88 -15.00
CA GLY A 69 2.84 -0.10 -16.04
C GLY A 69 2.52 -1.50 -15.55
N THR A 70 2.41 -1.73 -14.23
CA THR A 70 1.93 -3.01 -13.71
C THR A 70 0.49 -3.28 -14.18
N SER A 71 0.20 -4.52 -14.56
CA SER A 71 -1.13 -4.92 -15.03
C SER A 71 -2.16 -4.77 -13.91
N LEU A 72 -3.45 -4.63 -14.27
CA LEU A 72 -4.48 -4.54 -13.22
C LEU A 72 -4.66 -5.89 -12.53
N GLU A 73 -4.38 -6.97 -13.24
CA GLU A 73 -4.47 -8.35 -12.82
C GLU A 73 -3.42 -8.64 -11.73
N ASP A 74 -2.15 -8.30 -11.98
CA ASP A 74 -1.06 -8.48 -11.01
C ASP A 74 -1.27 -7.60 -9.76
N ILE A 75 -1.77 -6.37 -9.94
CA ILE A 75 -2.13 -5.51 -8.80
C ILE A 75 -3.29 -6.12 -8.01
N SER A 76 -4.30 -6.65 -8.69
CA SER A 76 -5.46 -7.28 -8.05
C SER A 76 -5.07 -8.52 -7.26
N GLU A 77 -4.17 -9.34 -7.81
CA GLU A 77 -3.61 -10.52 -7.17
C GLU A 77 -2.79 -10.13 -5.93
N ALA A 78 -1.86 -9.19 -6.06
CA ALA A 78 -1.03 -8.71 -4.96
C ALA A 78 -1.84 -8.09 -3.81
N LEU A 79 -2.99 -7.49 -4.12
CA LEU A 79 -3.93 -6.93 -3.15
C LEU A 79 -5.00 -7.93 -2.67
N THR A 80 -4.94 -9.17 -3.13
CA THR A 80 -5.89 -10.25 -2.77
C THR A 80 -7.35 -9.85 -2.99
N HIS A 81 -7.65 -9.12 -4.06
CA HIS A 81 -9.02 -8.72 -4.39
C HIS A 81 -9.71 -9.86 -5.16
N SER A 82 -10.85 -10.33 -4.65
CA SER A 82 -11.66 -11.37 -5.31
C SER A 82 -12.31 -10.91 -6.62
N ASP A 83 -12.41 -9.59 -6.83
CA ASP A 83 -12.96 -8.99 -8.04
C ASP A 83 -12.09 -7.82 -8.52
N THR A 84 -11.69 -7.88 -9.79
CA THR A 84 -10.96 -6.83 -10.51
C THR A 84 -11.69 -5.49 -10.54
N LEU A 85 -13.03 -5.49 -10.39
CA LEU A 85 -13.83 -4.26 -10.27
C LEU A 85 -13.43 -3.44 -9.04
N THR A 86 -13.04 -4.11 -7.95
CA THR A 86 -12.52 -3.46 -6.74
C THR A 86 -11.23 -2.71 -7.03
N THR A 87 -10.34 -3.30 -7.83
CA THR A 87 -9.05 -2.71 -8.23
C THR A 87 -9.22 -1.50 -9.14
N LYS A 88 -10.27 -1.44 -9.96
CA LYS A 88 -10.60 -0.27 -10.80
C LYS A 88 -10.87 0.99 -9.96
N THR A 89 -11.48 0.87 -8.79
CA THR A 89 -11.70 2.00 -7.86
C THR A 89 -10.39 2.53 -7.27
N TYR A 90 -9.36 1.69 -7.15
CA TYR A 90 -8.07 2.06 -6.53
C TYR A 90 -7.17 2.86 -7.47
N VAL A 91 -7.28 2.63 -8.77
CA VAL A 91 -6.33 3.23 -9.71
C VAL A 91 -6.61 4.69 -10.01
N ASN A 92 -7.85 5.20 -9.81
CA ASN A 92 -8.27 6.59 -10.05
C ASN A 92 -7.65 7.27 -11.30
N THR A 93 -7.18 6.46 -12.24
CA THR A 93 -6.77 6.86 -13.56
C THR A 93 -8.07 6.85 -14.32
N SER A 94 -8.49 8.02 -14.83
CA SER A 94 -9.32 8.04 -16.02
C SER A 94 -8.78 6.95 -16.95
N ASN A 95 -9.65 6.11 -17.52
CA ASN A 95 -9.25 5.34 -18.68
C ASN A 95 -8.60 6.36 -19.60
N VAL A 96 -7.27 6.37 -19.68
CA VAL A 96 -6.57 7.17 -20.67
C VAL A 96 -6.91 6.42 -21.93
N ILE A 97 -8.04 6.78 -22.52
CA ILE A 97 -8.30 6.56 -23.91
C ILE A 97 -7.40 7.61 -24.52
N PRO A 98 -6.18 7.28 -25.00
CA PRO A 98 -5.52 8.21 -25.91
C PRO A 98 -6.55 8.40 -27.02
N MET A 99 -7.04 9.63 -27.14
CA MET A 99 -7.91 10.13 -28.21
C MET A 99 -7.88 9.18 -29.41
N ALA A 100 -9.03 8.57 -29.73
CA ALA A 100 -9.09 7.51 -30.72
C ALA A 100 -8.33 7.94 -31.98
N VAL A 101 -7.53 7.05 -32.58
CA VAL A 101 -6.65 7.38 -33.71
C VAL A 101 -7.40 8.12 -34.83
N GLY A 102 -8.69 7.80 -35.03
CA GLY A 102 -9.56 8.50 -35.97
C GLY A 102 -9.75 9.99 -35.68
N GLU A 103 -9.78 10.41 -34.42
CA GLU A 103 -9.89 11.82 -34.02
C GLU A 103 -8.55 12.57 -34.19
N ILE A 104 -7.41 11.89 -34.00
CA ILE A 104 -6.08 12.43 -34.36
C ILE A 104 -5.99 12.62 -35.88
N ALA A 105 -6.44 11.64 -36.67
CA ALA A 105 -6.46 11.71 -38.12
C ALA A 105 -7.35 12.85 -38.63
N TYR A 106 -8.57 12.98 -38.10
CA TYR A 106 -9.52 14.04 -38.49
C TYR A 106 -8.99 15.46 -38.25
N ARG A 107 -8.31 15.70 -37.12
CA ARG A 107 -7.71 17.02 -36.82
C ARG A 107 -6.56 17.39 -37.76
N ASN A 108 -5.81 16.39 -38.25
CA ASN A 108 -4.75 16.62 -39.23
C ASN A 108 -5.28 16.78 -40.67
N LEU A 109 -6.51 16.35 -40.96
CA LEU A 109 -7.16 16.54 -42.26
C LEU A 109 -7.77 17.95 -42.44
N LYS A 110 -7.88 18.74 -41.37
CA LYS A 110 -8.40 20.13 -41.41
C LYS A 110 -7.31 21.20 -41.59
N LYS A 111 -6.14 20.83 -42.12
CA LYS A 111 -5.13 21.78 -42.61
C LYS A 111 -5.19 21.86 -44.13
#